data_AF-A0A2V7UL06-F1
#
_entry.id   AF-A0A2V7UL06-F1
#
_cell.length_a   1.000
_cell.length_b   1.000
_cell.length_c   1.000
_cell.angle_alpha   90.00
_cell.angle_beta   90.00
_cell.angle_gamma   90.00
#
_symmetry.space_group_name_H-M   'P 1'
#
loop_
_entity.id
_entity.type
_entity.pdbx_description
1 polymer ?
#
loop_
_entity_poly.entity_id
_entity_poly.type
_entity_poly.pdbx_seq_one_letter_code
_entity_poly.pdbx_strand_id
1 'polypeptide(L)'
;MTKNEVLAAFPAEAQRLAQPADLGAAGAGSTDVAIPAYESEGMKFRVLFGFEADALNRIHLSAIKPAETACGDLEKVLTEKHSAPSERSHTQTTVRGEQIVWKGPEETITLACTEAPGLGFRSVMLDYAAPSKN
;
A
#
# COMPACT_ATOMS: atom_id res chain seq x y z
N MET A 1 16.46 4.20 1.36
CA MET A 1 16.29 4.46 -0.09
C MET A 1 15.82 5.89 -0.26
N THR A 2 16.43 6.67 -1.15
CA THR A 2 16.10 8.07 -1.46
C THR A 2 15.17 8.19 -2.65
N LYS A 3 14.61 9.37 -2.90
CA LYS A 3 13.76 9.62 -4.07
C LYS A 3 14.47 9.31 -5.39
N ASN A 4 15.74 9.69 -5.52
CA ASN A 4 16.53 9.43 -6.72
C ASN A 4 16.77 7.93 -6.95
N GLU A 5 16.96 7.18 -5.86
CA GLU A 5 17.11 5.72 -5.94
C GLU A 5 15.80 5.04 -6.37
N VAL A 6 14.64 5.52 -5.90
CA VAL A 6 13.33 5.04 -6.39
C VAL A 6 13.15 5.35 -7.88
N LEU A 7 13.47 6.57 -8.32
CA LEU A 7 13.40 6.93 -9.74
C LEU A 7 14.33 6.08 -10.61
N ALA A 8 15.50 5.72 -10.10
CA ALA A 8 16.45 4.85 -10.79
C ALA A 8 15.99 3.38 -10.83
N ALA A 9 15.26 2.90 -9.82
CA ALA A 9 14.72 1.54 -9.77
C ALA A 9 13.55 1.31 -10.74
N PHE A 10 12.84 2.38 -11.11
CA PHE A 10 11.70 2.35 -12.03
C PHE A 10 11.94 3.27 -13.24
N PRO A 11 12.93 2.96 -14.10
CA PRO A 11 13.36 3.88 -15.15
C PRO A 11 12.29 4.13 -16.23
N ALA A 12 11.40 3.16 -16.48
CA ALA A 12 10.29 3.32 -17.42
C ALA A 12 9.16 4.20 -16.85
N GLU A 13 9.05 4.26 -15.53
CA GLU A 13 8.06 5.04 -14.79
C GLU A 13 8.64 6.34 -14.24
N ALA A 14 9.95 6.60 -14.38
CA ALA A 14 10.65 7.73 -13.80
C ALA A 14 10.01 9.09 -14.14
N GLN A 15 9.50 9.26 -15.36
CA GLN A 15 8.81 10.50 -15.75
C GLN A 15 7.43 10.66 -15.09
N ARG A 16 6.74 9.55 -14.80
CA ARG A 16 5.45 9.54 -14.08
C ARG A 16 5.67 9.75 -12.59
N LEU A 17 6.69 9.10 -12.04
CA LEU A 17 7.15 9.25 -10.66
C LEU A 17 7.71 10.65 -10.39
N ALA A 18 8.29 11.35 -11.37
CA ALA A 18 8.78 12.72 -11.17
C ALA A 18 7.65 13.72 -10.80
N GLN A 19 6.39 13.37 -11.04
CA GLN A 19 5.25 14.20 -10.66
C GLN A 19 4.88 13.96 -9.19
N PRO A 20 4.72 15.03 -8.39
CA PRO A 20 4.26 14.91 -7.00
C PRO A 20 2.92 14.19 -6.94
N ALA A 21 2.78 13.26 -5.99
CA ALA A 21 1.53 12.57 -5.71
C ALA A 21 1.01 12.96 -4.33
N ASP A 22 -0.30 13.20 -4.24
CA ASP A 22 -0.95 13.50 -2.97
C ASP A 22 -1.39 12.20 -2.28
N LEU A 23 -0.92 11.99 -1.04
CA LEU A 23 -1.30 10.90 -0.14
C LEU A 23 -2.48 11.29 0.79
N GLY A 24 -3.15 12.41 0.53
CA GLY A 24 -3.96 13.12 1.53
C GLY A 24 -3.06 14.04 2.35
N ALA A 25 -3.65 14.81 3.28
CA ALA A 25 -3.05 16.00 3.93
C ALA A 25 -1.52 15.94 4.14
N ALA A 26 -0.80 16.29 3.08
CA ALA A 26 0.63 16.46 3.08
C ALA A 26 0.91 17.81 3.73
N GLY A 27 1.69 17.81 4.82
CA GLY A 27 2.33 19.04 5.28
C GLY A 27 3.11 19.67 4.13
N ALA A 28 3.13 21.00 4.06
CA ALA A 28 3.85 21.73 3.04
C ALA A 28 5.30 21.19 2.92
N GLY A 29 5.66 20.66 1.75
CA GLY A 29 6.98 20.09 1.49
C GLY A 29 7.05 18.58 1.22
N SER A 30 5.92 17.87 1.07
CA SER A 30 5.95 16.45 0.65
C SER A 30 6.65 16.28 -0.71
N THR A 31 7.51 15.24 -0.79
CA THR A 31 8.27 14.86 -1.99
C THR A 31 7.77 13.55 -2.61
N ASP A 32 6.60 13.09 -2.16
CA ASP A 32 5.99 11.80 -2.49
C ASP A 32 5.74 11.64 -3.99
N VAL A 33 5.85 10.41 -4.47
CA VAL A 33 5.74 10.08 -5.91
C VAL A 33 4.83 8.88 -6.11
N ALA A 34 4.20 8.76 -7.29
CA ALA A 34 3.28 7.65 -7.56
C ALA A 34 3.44 7.02 -8.94
N ILE A 35 3.14 5.72 -9.01
CA ILE A 35 2.87 4.97 -10.24
C ILE A 35 1.35 4.80 -10.33
N PRO A 36 0.67 5.44 -11.30
CA PRO A 36 -0.79 5.42 -11.37
C PRO A 36 -1.37 4.06 -11.75
N ALA A 37 -0.60 3.23 -12.46
CA ALA A 37 -0.98 1.89 -12.88
C ALA A 37 0.27 1.01 -12.97
N TYR A 38 0.55 0.31 -11.88
CA TYR A 38 1.54 -0.76 -11.79
C TYR A 38 0.81 -2.10 -11.90
N GLU A 39 1.17 -2.91 -12.89
CA GLU A 39 0.59 -4.24 -13.07
C GLU A 39 1.46 -5.27 -12.34
N SER A 40 0.86 -5.99 -11.38
CA SER A 40 1.51 -7.10 -10.66
C SER A 40 0.49 -8.17 -10.36
N GLU A 41 0.84 -9.44 -10.57
CA GLU A 41 -0.04 -10.59 -10.27
C GLU A 41 -1.44 -10.45 -10.91
N GLY A 42 -1.51 -9.90 -12.13
CA GLY A 42 -2.78 -9.67 -12.85
C GLY A 42 -3.64 -8.53 -12.31
N MET A 43 -3.15 -7.76 -11.34
CA MET A 43 -3.85 -6.63 -10.73
C MET A 43 -3.19 -5.30 -11.09
N LYS A 44 -4.01 -4.26 -11.27
CA LYS A 44 -3.56 -2.88 -11.43
C LYS A 44 -3.57 -2.18 -10.08
N PHE A 45 -2.38 -1.93 -9.57
CA PHE A 45 -2.17 -1.13 -8.37
C PHE A 45 -1.82 0.31 -8.75
N ARG A 46 -2.40 1.25 -8.02
CA ARG A 46 -1.77 2.56 -7.83
C ARG A 46 -0.75 2.41 -6.71
N VAL A 47 0.50 2.73 -6.98
CA VAL A 47 1.60 2.68 -6.00
C VAL A 47 1.96 4.11 -5.63
N LEU A 48 2.08 4.40 -4.34
CA LEU A 48 2.54 5.68 -3.82
C LEU A 48 3.73 5.43 -2.89
N PHE A 49 4.78 6.22 -3.08
CA PHE A 49 6.00 6.20 -2.29
C PHE A 49 6.04 7.46 -1.42
N GLY A 50 5.99 7.27 -0.10
CA GLY A 50 6.06 8.31 0.91
C GLY A 50 7.49 8.51 1.42
N PHE A 51 7.93 9.76 1.48
CA PHE A 51 9.28 10.12 1.95
C PHE A 51 9.23 11.06 3.15
N GLU A 52 10.08 10.77 4.14
CA GLU A 52 10.35 11.63 5.28
C GLU A 52 11.84 11.96 5.31
N ALA A 53 12.17 13.26 5.33
CA ALA A 53 13.56 13.75 5.28
C ALA A 53 14.40 13.09 4.15
N ASP A 54 13.80 12.90 2.97
CA ASP A 54 14.39 12.25 1.78
C ASP A 54 14.68 10.74 1.92
N ALA A 55 14.19 10.11 2.99
CA ALA A 55 14.19 8.66 3.15
C ALA A 55 12.80 8.08 2.90
N LEU A 56 12.72 7.03 2.06
CA LEU A 56 11.51 6.26 1.86
C LEU A 56 11.07 5.65 3.20
N ASN A 57 9.91 6.08 3.69
CA ASN A 57 9.36 5.62 4.96
C ASN A 57 8.04 4.86 4.79
N ARG A 58 7.39 5.00 3.63
CA ARG A 58 6.08 4.40 3.36
C ARG A 58 5.93 3.99 1.91
N ILE A 59 5.35 2.82 1.67
CA ILE A 59 4.86 2.40 0.34
C ILE A 59 3.39 2.02 0.48
N HIS A 60 2.53 2.69 -0.27
CA HIS A 60 1.10 2.46 -0.27
C HIS A 60 0.65 1.94 -1.64
N LEU A 61 0.11 0.73 -1.69
CA LEU A 61 -0.46 0.14 -2.89
C LEU A 61 -1.97 0.09 -2.73
N SER A 62 -2.71 0.52 -3.74
CA SER A 62 -4.18 0.47 -3.74
C SER A 62 -4.73 -0.03 -5.05
N ALA A 63 -5.74 -0.89 -4.98
CA ALA A 63 -6.47 -1.40 -6.15
C ALA A 63 -7.97 -1.21 -5.94
N ILE A 64 -8.66 -0.64 -6.94
CA ILE A 64 -10.10 -0.39 -6.93
C ILE A 64 -10.79 -1.45 -7.80
N LYS A 65 -11.88 -2.02 -7.29
CA LYS A 65 -12.59 -3.17 -7.86
C LYS A 65 -11.65 -4.35 -8.16
N PRO A 66 -10.79 -4.77 -7.21
CA PRO A 66 -9.99 -5.96 -7.40
C PRO A 66 -10.90 -7.22 -7.42
N ALA A 67 -10.33 -8.34 -7.89
CA ALA A 67 -11.00 -9.64 -7.87
C ALA A 67 -11.46 -10.02 -6.44
N GLU A 68 -12.45 -10.91 -6.35
CA GLU A 68 -12.99 -11.39 -5.06
C GLU A 68 -11.93 -12.05 -4.19
N THR A 69 -10.99 -12.76 -4.81
CA THR A 69 -9.93 -13.50 -4.12
C THR A 69 -8.74 -12.63 -3.74
N ALA A 70 -8.62 -11.41 -4.29
CA ALA A 70 -7.41 -10.60 -4.20
C ALA A 70 -6.92 -10.36 -2.77
N CYS A 71 -7.84 -10.16 -1.82
CA CYS A 71 -7.50 -9.98 -0.42
C CYS A 71 -6.87 -11.26 0.18
N GLY A 72 -7.50 -12.41 -0.03
CA GLY A 72 -7.01 -13.69 0.49
C GLY A 72 -5.73 -14.15 -0.20
N ASP A 73 -5.59 -13.90 -1.50
CA ASP A 73 -4.37 -14.20 -2.25
C ASP A 73 -3.18 -13.38 -1.69
N LEU A 74 -3.38 -12.09 -1.44
CA LEU A 74 -2.36 -11.22 -0.83
C LEU A 74 -2.04 -11.61 0.61
N GLU A 75 -3.05 -11.89 1.43
CA GLU A 75 -2.85 -12.36 2.81
C GLU A 75 -1.98 -13.62 2.84
N LYS A 76 -2.24 -14.58 1.94
CA LYS A 76 -1.48 -15.82 1.85
C LYS A 76 -0.01 -15.54 1.54
N VAL A 77 0.27 -14.74 0.50
CA VAL A 77 1.65 -14.38 0.11
C VAL A 77 2.37 -13.65 1.25
N LEU A 78 1.70 -12.72 1.93
CA LEU A 78 2.28 -11.99 3.06
C LEU A 78 2.56 -12.92 4.24
N THR A 79 1.66 -13.84 4.55
CA THR A 79 1.83 -14.81 5.64
C THR A 79 2.96 -15.81 5.34
N GLU A 80 3.11 -16.23 4.09
CA GLU A 80 4.22 -17.08 3.66
C GLU A 80 5.58 -16.39 3.83
N LYS A 81 5.65 -15.08 3.56
CA LYS A 81 6.89 -14.29 3.63
C LYS A 81 7.21 -13.77 5.03
N HIS A 82 6.21 -13.36 5.79
CA HIS A 82 6.36 -12.64 7.06
C HIS A 82 5.86 -13.43 8.28
N SER A 83 5.51 -14.71 8.12
CA SER A 83 4.86 -15.54 9.13
C SER A 83 3.45 -15.03 9.51
N ALA A 84 2.88 -15.59 10.59
CA ALA A 84 1.53 -15.26 11.03
C ALA A 84 1.35 -13.76 11.33
N PRO A 85 0.18 -13.18 11.01
CA PRO A 85 -0.10 -11.79 11.32
C PRO A 85 -0.11 -11.54 12.83
N SER A 86 0.36 -10.36 13.23
CA SER A 86 0.40 -9.91 14.61
C SER A 86 -0.95 -9.42 15.11
N GLU A 87 -1.79 -8.89 14.21
CA GLU A 87 -3.09 -8.33 14.54
C GLU A 87 -4.08 -8.53 13.38
N ARG A 88 -5.34 -8.76 13.73
CA ARG A 88 -6.46 -8.80 12.79
C ARG A 88 -7.64 -8.04 13.39
N SER A 89 -8.26 -7.18 12.58
CA SER A 89 -9.49 -6.49 12.95
C SER A 89 -10.51 -6.54 11.82
N HIS A 90 -11.78 -6.55 12.21
CA HIS A 90 -12.91 -6.57 11.29
C HIS A 90 -13.89 -5.45 11.64
N THR A 91 -14.40 -4.81 10.61
CA THR A 91 -15.49 -3.84 10.72
C THR A 91 -16.69 -4.37 9.94
N GLN A 92 -17.82 -4.58 10.60
CA GLN A 92 -19.04 -5.15 9.98
C GLN A 92 -20.18 -4.12 9.98
N THR A 93 -19.94 -2.96 9.36
CA THR A 93 -21.01 -1.96 9.13
C THR A 93 -21.51 -2.02 7.69
N THR A 94 -22.13 -0.95 7.18
CA THR A 94 -22.51 -0.81 5.76
C THR A 94 -21.31 -1.02 4.81
N VAL A 95 -20.11 -0.68 5.28
CA VAL A 95 -18.85 -1.05 4.66
C VAL A 95 -18.24 -2.16 5.49
N ARG A 96 -17.97 -3.29 4.85
CA ARG A 96 -17.20 -4.38 5.45
C ARG A 96 -15.73 -4.04 5.29
N GLY A 97 -15.00 -4.10 6.40
CA GLY A 97 -13.57 -3.90 6.43
C GLY A 97 -12.89 -5.08 7.10
N GLU A 98 -11.77 -5.51 6.56
CA GLU A 98 -10.81 -6.38 7.21
C GLU A 98 -9.45 -5.68 7.18
N GLN A 99 -8.76 -5.68 8.31
CA GLN A 99 -7.39 -5.18 8.40
C GLN A 99 -6.53 -6.25 9.07
N ILE A 100 -5.40 -6.56 8.44
CA ILE A 100 -4.44 -7.56 8.89
C ILE A 100 -3.07 -6.88 8.96
N VAL A 101 -2.36 -7.05 10.08
CA VAL A 101 -1.10 -6.37 10.33
C VAL A 101 0.00 -7.39 10.64
N TRP A 102 1.15 -7.24 10.00
CA TRP A 102 2.40 -7.93 10.31
C TRP A 102 3.40 -6.93 10.86
N LYS A 103 3.91 -7.17 12.08
CA LYS A 103 4.94 -6.34 12.69
C LYS A 103 6.29 -7.05 12.59
N GLY A 104 7.16 -6.54 11.74
CA GLY A 104 8.54 -6.96 11.62
C GLY A 104 9.51 -6.00 12.33
N PRO A 105 10.78 -6.41 12.50
CA PRO A 105 11.80 -5.55 13.08
C PRO A 105 12.17 -4.36 12.17
N GLU A 106 11.99 -4.50 10.86
CA GLU A 106 12.37 -3.51 9.84
C GLU A 106 11.19 -2.78 9.22
N GLU A 107 9.97 -3.29 9.37
CA GLU A 107 8.76 -2.74 8.75
C GLU A 107 7.49 -3.22 9.45
N THR A 108 6.43 -2.42 9.35
CA THR A 108 5.06 -2.82 9.65
C THR A 108 4.28 -2.87 8.34
N ILE A 109 3.64 -4.00 8.09
CA ILE A 109 2.84 -4.23 6.89
C ILE A 109 1.37 -4.26 7.31
N THR A 110 0.54 -3.45 6.65
CA THR A 110 -0.91 -3.42 6.86
C THR A 110 -1.62 -3.76 5.56
N LEU A 111 -2.33 -4.88 5.53
CA LEU A 111 -3.29 -5.20 4.48
C LEU A 111 -4.67 -4.75 4.95
N ALA A 112 -5.33 -3.88 4.19
CA ALA A 112 -6.69 -3.44 4.46
C ALA A 112 -7.58 -3.72 3.24
N CYS A 113 -8.62 -4.51 3.45
CA CYS A 113 -9.59 -4.89 2.46
C CYS A 113 -10.94 -4.28 2.84
N THR A 114 -11.53 -3.52 1.94
CA THR A 114 -12.84 -2.90 2.17
C THR A 114 -13.78 -3.24 1.04
N GLU A 115 -15.02 -3.58 1.38
CA GLU A 115 -16.07 -3.82 0.40
C GLU A 115 -17.40 -3.22 0.85
N ALA A 116 -18.14 -2.71 -0.12
CA ALA A 116 -19.55 -2.35 0.04
C ALA A 116 -20.32 -3.05 -1.08
N PRO A 117 -20.80 -4.30 -0.85
CA PRO A 117 -21.43 -5.11 -1.88
C PRO A 117 -22.63 -4.42 -2.55
N GLY A 118 -23.44 -3.70 -1.76
CA GLY A 118 -24.58 -2.93 -2.27
C GLY A 118 -24.22 -1.77 -3.22
N LEU A 119 -22.95 -1.37 -3.26
CA LEU A 119 -22.44 -0.32 -4.14
C LEU A 119 -21.50 -0.86 -5.24
N GLY A 120 -21.29 -2.18 -5.31
CA GLY A 120 -20.30 -2.77 -6.22
C GLY A 120 -18.87 -2.26 -5.98
N PHE A 121 -18.57 -1.86 -4.74
CA PHE A 121 -17.28 -1.31 -4.35
C PHE A 121 -16.45 -2.38 -3.65
N ARG A 122 -15.20 -2.52 -4.09
CA ARG A 122 -14.15 -3.23 -3.37
C ARG A 122 -12.85 -2.44 -3.51
N SER A 123 -12.08 -2.39 -2.45
CA SER A 123 -10.73 -1.83 -2.45
C SER A 123 -9.83 -2.72 -1.63
N VAL A 124 -8.60 -2.91 -2.11
CA VAL A 124 -7.51 -3.50 -1.35
C VAL A 124 -6.40 -2.48 -1.26
N MET A 125 -5.90 -2.30 -0.04
CA MET A 125 -4.80 -1.42 0.29
C MET A 125 -3.71 -2.22 1.00
N LEU A 126 -2.46 -1.98 0.62
CA LEU A 126 -1.29 -2.56 1.25
C LEU A 126 -0.34 -1.42 1.62
N ASP A 127 -0.04 -1.32 2.90
CA ASP A 127 0.80 -0.28 3.47
C ASP A 127 2.05 -0.91 4.06
N TYR A 128 3.22 -0.50 3.56
CA TYR A 128 4.50 -0.80 4.16
C TYR A 128 4.97 0.47 4.84
N ALA A 129 5.17 0.45 6.15
CA ALA A 129 5.68 1.57 6.91
C ALA A 129 6.93 1.17 7.67
N ALA A 130 7.85 2.13 7.86
CA ALA A 130 8.92 1.98 8.84
C ALA A 130 8.31 1.60 10.21
N PRO A 131 9.01 0.79 11.03
CA PRO A 131 8.48 0.33 12.29
C PRO A 131 8.25 1.54 13.18
N SER A 132 7.07 1.63 13.78
CA SER A 132 6.78 2.70 14.74
C SER A 132 7.83 2.66 15.85
N LYS A 133 8.68 3.68 15.92
CA LYS A 133 9.59 3.88 17.05
C LYS A 133 8.72 4.17 18.27
N ASN A 134 8.44 3.14 19.04
CA ASN A 134 7.89 3.29 20.39
C ASN A 134 9.01 3.70 21.34
#